data_AF-A0A6J3JFS3-F1
#
_entry.id   AF-A0A6J3JFS3-F1
#
_cell.length_a   1.000
_cell.length_b   1.000
_cell.length_c   1.000
_cell.angle_alpha   90.00
_cell.angle_beta   90.00
_cell.angle_gamma   90.00
#
_symmetry.space_group_name_H-M   'P 1'
#
loop_
_entity.id
_entity.type
_entity.pdbx_description
1 polymer ?
#
loop_
_entity_poly.entity_id
_entity_poly.type
_entity_poly.pdbx_seq_one_letter_code
_entity_poly.pdbx_strand_id
1 'polypeptide(L)'
;MGNDDAIGGNVSKYIVLPTGYCGQPKKGHLIFDACFESGNLGRVDHVSEFEYDLFIRPDTCNPRFRVWFNFTVENVKESQRVIFNIVNFSKTKSLYRDGMAPMVKSTSRPKW
;
A
#
# COMPACT_ATOMS: atom_id res chain seq x y z
N MET A 1 -13.09 -23.11 7.96
CA MET A 1 -12.33 -23.43 6.74
C MET A 1 -11.75 -22.11 6.27
N GLY A 2 -10.49 -21.85 6.63
CA GLY A 2 -9.83 -20.59 6.33
C GLY A 2 -9.62 -20.48 4.83
N ASN A 3 -10.09 -19.38 4.25
CA ASN A 3 -9.83 -19.08 2.85
C ASN A 3 -8.33 -18.78 2.75
N ASP A 4 -7.55 -19.80 2.39
CA ASP A 4 -6.14 -19.65 2.06
C ASP A 4 -6.00 -18.45 1.13
N ASP A 5 -5.20 -17.48 1.57
CA ASP A 5 -4.84 -16.27 0.85
C ASP A 5 -4.42 -16.65 -0.57
N ALA A 6 -5.37 -16.57 -1.51
CA ALA A 6 -5.06 -16.63 -2.93
C ALA A 6 -3.99 -15.57 -3.14
N ILE A 7 -2.79 -16.00 -3.52
CA ILE A 7 -1.64 -15.14 -3.80
C ILE A 7 -1.99 -14.38 -5.07
N GLY A 8 -2.83 -13.34 -4.93
CA GLY A 8 -3.04 -12.34 -5.95
C GLY A 8 -1.69 -11.72 -6.30
N GLY A 9 -1.54 -11.34 -7.57
CA GLY A 9 -0.41 -10.54 -8.08
C GLY A 9 -0.16 -9.27 -7.25
N ASN A 10 0.77 -8.44 -7.71
CA ASN A 10 0.76 -7.07 -7.23
C ASN A 10 -0.58 -6.40 -7.58
N VAL A 11 -1.02 -5.47 -6.74
CA VAL A 11 -2.11 -4.56 -7.10
C VAL A 11 -1.72 -3.81 -8.38
N SER A 12 -2.67 -3.67 -9.31
CA SER A 12 -2.44 -3.01 -10.60
C SER A 12 -3.54 -2.00 -10.83
N LYS A 13 -3.17 -0.71 -10.81
CA LYS A 13 -4.10 0.44 -10.93
C LYS A 13 -5.40 0.24 -10.12
N TYR A 14 -5.27 -0.26 -8.89
CA TYR A 14 -6.38 -0.60 -8.03
C TYR A 14 -6.92 0.64 -7.33
N ILE A 15 -8.16 1.00 -7.65
CA ILE A 15 -8.85 2.08 -6.96
C ILE A 15 -9.53 1.59 -5.70
N VAL A 16 -9.28 2.29 -4.59
CA VAL A 16 -9.87 1.97 -3.30
C VAL A 16 -11.00 2.95 -3.04
N LEU A 17 -12.22 2.42 -2.91
CA LEU A 17 -13.43 3.19 -2.64
C LEU A 17 -13.96 2.82 -1.26
N PRO A 18 -14.55 3.78 -0.50
CA PRO A 18 -15.21 3.47 0.76
C PRO A 18 -16.30 2.40 0.58
N THR A 19 -16.47 1.53 1.57
CA THR A 19 -17.52 0.50 1.55
C THR A 19 -18.89 1.14 1.35
N GLY A 20 -19.65 0.66 0.37
CA GLY A 20 -20.97 1.21 0.05
C GLY A 20 -20.96 2.51 -0.76
N TYR A 21 -19.80 2.99 -1.21
CA TYR A 21 -19.75 4.14 -2.12
C TYR A 21 -20.37 3.78 -3.48
N CYS A 22 -21.46 4.48 -3.84
CA CYS A 22 -22.12 4.36 -5.13
C CYS A 22 -21.87 5.64 -5.94
N GLY A 23 -20.95 5.60 -6.90
CA GLY A 23 -20.66 6.73 -7.77
C GLY A 23 -19.37 6.56 -8.55
N GLN A 24 -19.09 7.53 -9.42
CA GLN A 24 -17.81 7.56 -10.12
C GLN A 24 -16.67 7.91 -9.16
N PRO A 25 -15.45 7.39 -9.39
CA PRO A 25 -14.24 7.84 -8.74
C PRO A 25 -14.08 9.37 -8.79
N LYS A 26 -13.63 9.97 -7.69
CA LYS A 26 -13.35 11.40 -7.59
C LYS A 26 -11.89 11.62 -7.19
N LYS A 27 -11.39 12.85 -7.35
CA LYS A 27 -10.07 13.23 -6.81
C LYS A 27 -10.02 12.96 -5.31
N GLY A 28 -8.98 12.24 -4.89
CA GLY A 28 -8.78 11.78 -3.52
C GLY A 28 -9.17 10.31 -3.29
N HIS A 29 -9.88 9.67 -4.22
CA HIS A 29 -10.01 8.21 -4.22
C HIS A 29 -8.73 7.61 -4.77
N LEU A 30 -7.87 7.16 -3.87
CA LEU A 30 -6.50 6.80 -4.22
C LEU A 30 -6.46 5.58 -5.14
N ILE A 31 -5.53 5.61 -6.08
CA ILE A 31 -5.24 4.51 -7.00
C ILE A 31 -3.87 3.96 -6.64
N PHE A 32 -3.82 2.71 -6.21
CA PHE A 32 -2.59 2.02 -5.83
C PHE A 32 -2.09 1.15 -6.97
N ASP A 33 -0.78 1.19 -7.21
CA ASP A 33 -0.15 0.36 -8.23
C ASP A 33 1.20 -0.16 -7.72
N ALA A 34 1.43 -1.45 -7.94
CA ALA A 34 2.71 -2.12 -7.69
C ALA A 34 3.06 -3.07 -8.84
N CYS A 35 2.36 -2.98 -9.98
CA CYS A 35 2.56 -3.84 -11.14
C CYS A 35 3.71 -3.32 -12.03
N PHE A 36 4.88 -3.13 -11.44
CA PHE A 36 6.10 -2.66 -12.09
C PHE A 36 7.34 -3.35 -11.49
N GLU A 37 8.51 -3.15 -12.12
CA GLU A 37 9.77 -3.74 -11.65
C GLU A 37 10.07 -3.35 -10.19
N SER A 38 10.38 -4.33 -9.34
CA SER A 38 10.57 -4.18 -7.88
C SER A 38 9.32 -3.81 -7.07
N GLY A 39 8.15 -3.66 -7.69
CA GLY A 39 6.91 -3.38 -6.99
C GLY A 39 6.50 -4.51 -6.04
N ASN A 40 5.99 -4.14 -4.87
CA ASN A 40 5.45 -5.10 -3.90
C ASN A 40 4.33 -4.46 -3.06
N LEU A 41 3.09 -4.84 -3.39
CA LEU A 41 1.88 -4.58 -2.60
C LEU A 41 0.79 -5.54 -3.08
N GLY A 42 0.27 -6.39 -2.20
CA GLY A 42 -0.64 -7.49 -2.57
C GLY A 42 -2.13 -7.16 -2.37
N ARG A 43 -2.45 -6.36 -1.35
CA ARG A 43 -3.82 -5.92 -1.06
C ARG A 43 -3.82 -4.57 -0.37
N VAL A 44 -4.87 -3.80 -0.62
CA VAL A 44 -5.16 -2.53 0.05
C VAL A 44 -6.60 -2.58 0.53
N ASP A 45 -6.81 -2.38 1.84
CA ASP A 45 -8.14 -2.33 2.44
C ASP A 45 -8.42 -0.87 2.88
N HIS A 46 -9.62 -0.37 2.58
CA HIS A 46 -10.09 0.93 3.06
C HIS A 46 -10.56 0.81 4.51
N VAL A 47 -9.93 1.52 5.44
CA VAL A 47 -10.26 1.48 6.87
C VAL A 47 -11.22 2.62 7.23
N SER A 48 -10.85 3.84 6.88
CA SER A 48 -11.64 5.05 7.11
C SER A 48 -11.39 6.06 5.98
N GLU A 49 -12.05 7.22 6.01
CA GLU A 49 -12.01 8.23 4.93
C GLU A 49 -10.60 8.54 4.42
N PHE A 50 -9.59 8.45 5.28
CA PHE A 50 -8.19 8.74 4.96
C PHE A 50 -7.21 7.67 5.43
N GLU A 51 -7.67 6.47 5.76
CA GLU A 51 -6.82 5.41 6.34
C GLU A 51 -6.94 4.12 5.56
N TYR A 52 -5.79 3.51 5.28
CA TYR A 52 -5.69 2.31 4.46
C TYR A 52 -4.75 1.30 5.11
N ASP A 53 -5.19 0.05 5.15
CA ASP A 53 -4.35 -1.08 5.54
C ASP A 53 -3.70 -1.69 4.29
N LEU A 54 -2.38 -1.76 4.30
CA LEU A 54 -1.54 -2.25 3.21
C LEU A 54 -0.95 -3.61 3.57
N PHE A 55 -1.22 -4.60 2.72
CA PHE A 55 -0.73 -5.97 2.89
C PHE A 55 0.36 -6.26 1.86
N ILE A 56 1.58 -6.43 2.36
CA ILE A 56 2.77 -6.72 1.56
C ILE A 56 2.78 -8.19 1.19
N ARG A 57 3.17 -8.53 -0.05
CA ARG A 57 3.35 -9.94 -0.45
C ARG A 57 4.59 -10.52 0.23
N PRO A 58 4.63 -11.84 0.48
CA PRO A 58 5.86 -12.44 0.98
C PRO A 58 6.93 -12.47 -0.12
N ASP A 59 8.19 -12.62 0.29
CA ASP A 59 9.30 -12.79 -0.63
C ASP A 59 9.12 -14.05 -1.48
N THR A 60 9.44 -13.97 -2.77
CA THR A 60 9.25 -15.07 -3.75
C THR A 60 9.89 -16.38 -3.29
N CYS A 61 11.08 -16.30 -2.70
CA CYS A 61 11.84 -17.46 -2.25
C CYS A 61 11.71 -17.71 -0.74
N ASN A 62 10.93 -16.90 -0.02
CA ASN A 62 10.73 -17.08 1.42
C ASN A 62 9.35 -16.60 1.88
N PRO A 63 8.34 -17.50 1.92
CA PRO A 63 6.96 -17.13 2.25
C PRO A 63 6.76 -16.56 3.66
N ARG A 64 7.79 -16.67 4.53
CA ARG A 64 7.76 -16.20 5.92
C ARG A 64 8.06 -14.70 6.05
N PHE A 65 8.79 -14.12 5.09
CA PHE A 65 9.27 -12.74 5.20
C PHE A 65 8.52 -11.80 4.27
N ARG A 66 8.15 -10.65 4.82
CA ARG A 66 7.52 -9.50 4.18
C ARG A 66 8.30 -8.27 4.63
N VAL A 67 9.40 -7.98 3.93
CA VAL A 67 10.41 -6.99 4.38
C VAL A 67 10.64 -5.85 3.40
N TRP A 68 10.05 -5.93 2.21
CA TRP A 68 10.18 -4.95 1.15
C TRP A 68 8.81 -4.51 0.67
N PHE A 69 8.61 -3.20 0.49
CA PHE A 69 7.43 -2.64 -0.16
C PHE A 69 7.88 -1.57 -1.15
N ASN A 70 7.21 -1.53 -2.30
CA ASN A 70 7.38 -0.48 -3.28
C ASN A 70 6.10 -0.38 -4.10
N PHE A 71 5.47 0.80 -4.09
CA PHE A 71 4.19 1.04 -4.74
C PHE A 71 4.07 2.52 -5.07
N THR A 72 3.19 2.84 -6.01
CA THR A 72 2.82 4.20 -6.35
C THR A 72 1.38 4.47 -5.94
N VAL A 73 1.09 5.75 -5.69
CA VAL A 73 -0.24 6.24 -5.40
C VAL A 73 -0.55 7.40 -6.33
N GLU A 74 -1.67 7.28 -7.05
CA GLU A 74 -2.17 8.29 -7.97
C GLU A 74 -3.55 8.80 -7.53
N ASN A 75 -4.08 9.77 -8.28
CA ASN A 75 -5.39 10.40 -8.03
C ASN A 75 -5.53 11.08 -6.66
N VAL A 76 -4.43 11.51 -6.06
CA VAL A 76 -4.40 12.32 -4.84
C VAL A 76 -5.16 13.65 -5.01
N LYS A 77 -5.67 14.18 -3.89
CA LYS A 77 -6.26 15.53 -3.79
C LYS A 77 -5.32 16.45 -3.02
N GLU A 78 -5.30 17.73 -3.38
CA GLU A 78 -4.51 18.75 -2.65
C GLU A 78 -4.90 18.80 -1.17
N SER A 79 -3.89 18.93 -0.30
CA SER A 79 -4.05 18.98 1.15
C SER A 79 -4.71 17.75 1.80
N GLN A 80 -4.87 16.65 1.05
CA GLN A 80 -5.38 15.39 1.59
C GLN A 80 -4.32 14.73 2.48
N ARG A 81 -4.60 14.65 3.79
CA ARG A 81 -3.80 13.83 4.71
C ARG A 81 -4.30 12.39 4.62
N VAL A 82 -3.37 11.44 4.58
CA VAL A 82 -3.67 10.01 4.45
C VAL A 82 -2.76 9.23 5.38
N ILE A 83 -3.29 8.17 5.97
CA ILE A 83 -2.58 7.20 6.80
C ILE A 83 -2.47 5.88 6.04
N PHE A 84 -1.25 5.36 5.92
CA PHE A 84 -0.97 4.05 5.36
C PHE A 84 -0.40 3.14 6.46
N ASN A 85 -1.15 2.11 6.81
CA ASN A 85 -0.74 1.13 7.81
C ASN A 85 -0.14 -0.08 7.09
N ILE A 86 1.15 -0.34 7.25
CA ILE A 86 1.76 -1.59 6.75
C ILE A 86 1.54 -2.66 7.83
N VAL A 87 0.48 -3.45 7.69
CA VAL A 87 -0.04 -4.27 8.81
C VAL A 87 0.64 -5.63 8.98
N ASN A 88 1.34 -6.13 7.95
CA ASN A 88 1.91 -7.49 7.94
C ASN A 88 3.43 -7.52 7.70
N PHE A 89 4.17 -6.50 8.13
CA PHE A 89 5.62 -6.42 7.96
C PHE A 89 6.36 -7.39 8.90
N SER A 90 7.19 -8.29 8.37
CA SER A 90 7.80 -9.42 9.11
C SER A 90 9.02 -9.05 9.99
N LYS A 91 9.22 -7.77 10.35
CA LYS A 91 10.40 -7.32 11.11
C LYS A 91 10.02 -6.65 12.44
N THR A 92 10.00 -7.43 13.51
CA THR A 92 9.68 -6.99 14.88
C THR A 92 10.68 -5.98 15.46
N LYS A 93 11.95 -6.03 15.02
CA LYS A 93 13.00 -5.03 15.27
C LYS A 93 13.42 -4.39 13.94
N SER A 94 12.52 -3.62 13.33
CA SER A 94 12.84 -2.87 12.11
C SER A 94 13.61 -1.60 12.46
N LEU A 95 14.44 -1.11 11.54
CA LEU A 95 15.13 0.17 11.69
C LEU A 95 14.13 1.35 11.75
N TYR A 96 12.87 1.14 11.38
CA TYR A 96 11.80 2.10 11.59
C TYR A 96 11.54 2.39 13.08
N ARG A 97 11.90 1.46 13.97
CA ARG A 97 11.87 1.70 15.42
C ARG A 97 13.06 2.52 15.91
N ASP A 98 14.14 2.52 15.14
CA ASP A 98 15.41 3.19 15.45
C ASP A 98 15.57 4.48 14.62
N GLY A 99 14.46 5.12 14.25
CA GLY A 99 14.44 6.46 13.64
C GLY A 99 14.47 6.50 12.12
N MET A 100 14.51 5.36 11.41
CA MET A 100 14.30 5.38 9.96
C MET A 100 12.84 5.67 9.61
N ALA A 101 12.64 6.33 8.47
CA ALA A 101 11.32 6.56 7.88
C ALA A 101 11.23 5.87 6.51
N PRO A 102 10.01 5.55 6.03
CA PRO A 102 9.80 5.17 4.64
C PRO A 102 10.33 6.24 3.68
N MET A 103 10.93 5.81 2.57
CA MET A 103 11.36 6.70 1.50
C MET A 103 10.15 7.09 0.65
N VAL A 104 9.99 8.39 0.37
CA VAL A 104 8.83 8.91 -0.38
C VAL A 104 9.30 9.91 -1.42
N LYS A 105 9.00 9.61 -2.69
CA LYS A 105 9.13 10.54 -3.80
C LYS A 105 7.74 11.03 -4.23
N SER A 106 7.58 12.34 -4.41
CA SER A 106 6.32 12.96 -4.86
C SER A 106 6.61 14.21 -5.70
N THR A 107 5.57 14.86 -6.23
CA THR A 107 5.70 16.16 -6.92
C THR A 107 6.32 17.24 -6.03
N SER A 108 6.05 17.20 -4.72
CA SER A 108 6.63 18.12 -3.73
C SER A 108 7.99 17.68 -3.19
N ARG A 109 8.38 16.41 -3.39
CA ARG A 109 9.65 15.82 -2.97
C ARG A 109 10.23 15.00 -4.13
N PRO A 110 10.85 15.65 -5.13
CA PRO A 110 11.20 15.00 -6.40
C PRO A 110 12.45 14.10 -6.31
N LYS A 111 13.16 14.12 -5.18
CA LYS A 111 14.34 13.28 -4.92
C LYS A 111 13.97 12.20 -3.90
N TRP A 112 14.63 11.05 -4.02
CA TRP A 112 14.60 10.01 -2.99
C TRP A 112 15.31 10.52 -1.75
#